data_AF-X1AYK3-F1
#
_entry.id   AF-X1AYK3-F1
#
_cell.length_a   1.000
_cell.length_b   1.000
_cell.length_c   1.000
_cell.angle_alpha   90.00
_cell.angle_beta   90.00
_cell.angle_gamma   90.00
#
_symmetry.space_group_name_H-M   'P 1'
#
loop_
_entity.id
_entity.type
_entity.pdbx_description
1 polymer ?
#
loop_
_entity_poly.entity_id
_entity_poly.type
_entity_poly.pdbx_seq_one_letter_code
_entity_poly.pdbx_strand_id
1 'polypeptide(L)'
;HGFDLSELAEFISNADDALDILPVLRDSLGKAHRHHINEMLTCNVTNLVPAATGFESIDRVASSQSEVANCGDVDAGDGDICNIDRDTASACFDAYVDHNSNVDRDLTLAIIDTALQNVWQAGGDTNVIVTGYDTLFHWAQLLEAERRFMEVARVIPTFGGVSGPTGGVEGGFFVATYMGKPILPSQDIVVDTISRIYFLDTADSDQPGPVLGFAVVKPTRYMETGFDESMIYMNLLGMEGWYETIGELRCHVFNRQAKIRDLR
;
A
#
# COMPACT_ATOMS: atom_id res chain seq x y z
N HIS A 1 -16.60 8.28 -6.40
CA HIS A 1 -17.58 8.41 -5.29
C HIS A 1 -18.51 9.57 -5.54
N GLY A 2 -19.76 9.46 -5.08
CA GLY A 2 -20.76 10.52 -5.18
C GLY A 2 -21.46 10.80 -3.85
N PHE A 3 -22.18 11.92 -3.77
CA PHE A 3 -23.07 12.26 -2.66
C PHE A 3 -24.32 12.94 -3.17
N ASP A 4 -25.42 12.73 -2.45
CA ASP A 4 -26.69 13.39 -2.70
C ASP A 4 -27.04 14.29 -1.52
N LEU A 5 -27.37 15.55 -1.80
CA LEU A 5 -27.92 16.48 -0.82
C LEU A 5 -29.30 16.96 -1.25
N SER A 6 -30.27 16.90 -0.35
CA SER A 6 -31.59 17.49 -0.60
C SER A 6 -31.56 19.01 -0.43
N GLU A 7 -32.28 19.72 -1.29
CA GLU A 7 -32.43 21.18 -1.27
C GLU A 7 -32.89 21.70 0.10
N LEU A 8 -33.80 21.00 0.79
CA LEU A 8 -34.23 21.36 2.15
C LEU A 8 -33.08 21.34 3.17
N ALA A 9 -32.13 20.41 3.04
CA ALA A 9 -31.01 20.29 3.96
C ALA A 9 -30.00 21.44 3.78
N GLU A 10 -29.81 21.91 2.54
CA GLU A 10 -28.98 23.08 2.27
C GLU A 10 -29.60 24.37 2.82
N PHE A 11 -30.91 24.58 2.58
CA PHE A 11 -31.60 25.76 3.08
C PHE A 11 -31.61 25.83 4.62
N ILE A 12 -31.75 24.69 5.29
CA ILE A 12 -31.68 24.63 6.76
C ILE A 12 -30.25 24.81 7.26
N SER A 13 -29.22 24.37 6.52
CA SER A 13 -27.81 24.58 6.93
C SER A 13 -27.39 26.05 6.94
N ASN A 14 -28.11 26.92 6.23
CA ASN A 14 -27.90 28.36 6.25
C ASN A 14 -28.73 29.09 7.34
N ALA A 15 -29.56 28.36 8.09
CA ALA A 15 -30.47 28.90 9.10
C ALA A 15 -29.94 28.59 10.52
N ASP A 16 -29.07 29.46 11.02
CA ASP A 16 -28.61 29.57 12.42
C ASP A 16 -27.57 28.52 12.90
N ASP A 17 -26.39 29.00 13.32
CA ASP A 17 -25.20 28.27 13.85
C ASP A 17 -24.77 26.95 13.16
N ALA A 18 -25.32 26.64 11.99
CA ALA A 18 -24.98 25.48 11.19
C ALA A 18 -23.81 25.79 10.24
N LEU A 19 -22.93 24.80 10.09
CA LEU A 19 -21.89 24.82 9.05
C LEU A 19 -22.55 24.52 7.70
N ASP A 20 -22.17 25.28 6.68
CA ASP A 20 -22.55 24.98 5.30
C ASP A 20 -22.07 23.57 4.93
N ILE A 21 -23.03 22.70 4.61
CA ILE A 21 -22.82 21.24 4.49
C ILE A 21 -22.11 20.91 3.17
N LEU A 22 -22.34 21.69 2.11
CA LEU A 22 -21.77 21.45 0.78
C LEU A 22 -20.24 21.51 0.70
N PRO A 23 -19.58 22.58 1.15
CA PRO A 23 -18.11 22.64 1.13
C PRO A 23 -17.49 21.56 2.03
N VAL A 24 -18.14 21.20 3.14
CA VAL A 24 -17.68 20.13 4.03
C VAL A 24 -17.80 18.75 3.36
N LEU A 25 -18.93 18.48 2.70
CA LEU A 25 -19.13 17.24 1.96
C LEU A 25 -18.11 17.11 0.82
N ARG A 26 -17.89 18.16 0.05
CA ARG A 26 -16.88 18.18 -1.03
C ARG A 26 -15.48 17.84 -0.50
N ASP A 27 -15.03 18.46 0.60
CA ASP A 27 -13.72 18.15 1.17
C ASP A 27 -13.65 16.73 1.75
N SER A 28 -14.69 16.28 2.45
CA SER A 28 -14.75 14.92 3.02
C SER A 28 -14.70 13.85 1.94
N LEU A 29 -15.39 14.06 0.81
CA LEU A 29 -15.45 13.13 -0.30
C LEU A 29 -14.18 13.19 -1.16
N GLY A 30 -13.56 14.35 -1.29
CA GLY A 30 -12.23 14.47 -1.88
C GLY A 30 -11.19 13.65 -1.09
N LYS A 31 -11.29 13.63 0.25
CA LYS A 31 -10.46 12.76 1.10
C LYS A 31 -10.83 11.29 0.93
N ALA A 32 -12.11 10.94 0.95
CA ALA A 32 -12.58 9.57 0.76
C ALA A 32 -12.15 9.00 -0.61
N HIS A 33 -12.23 9.79 -1.68
CA HIS A 33 -11.79 9.38 -3.01
C HIS A 33 -10.30 9.07 -3.07
N ARG A 34 -9.46 9.87 -2.39
CA ARG A 34 -8.03 9.55 -2.28
C ARG A 34 -7.78 8.28 -1.47
N HIS A 35 -8.51 8.09 -0.38
CA HIS A 35 -8.42 6.87 0.42
C HIS A 35 -8.78 5.63 -0.39
N HIS A 36 -9.88 5.70 -1.14
CA HIS A 36 -10.34 4.59 -1.94
C HIS A 36 -9.41 4.25 -3.11
N ILE A 37 -8.72 5.22 -3.69
CA ILE A 37 -7.62 4.93 -4.64
C ILE A 37 -6.53 4.11 -3.95
N ASN A 38 -6.17 4.44 -2.70
CA ASN A 38 -5.18 3.67 -1.94
C ASN A 38 -5.67 2.23 -1.69
N GLU A 39 -6.91 2.07 -1.20
CA GLU A 39 -7.55 0.76 -1.00
C GLU A 39 -7.58 -0.08 -2.28
N MET A 40 -7.90 0.52 -3.43
CA MET A 40 -7.88 -0.17 -4.72
C MET A 40 -6.48 -0.65 -5.09
N LEU A 41 -5.45 0.17 -4.87
CA LEU A 41 -4.07 -0.19 -5.18
C LEU A 41 -3.49 -1.25 -4.23
N THR A 42 -3.99 -1.34 -3.00
CA THR A 42 -3.46 -2.26 -1.99
C THR A 42 -4.33 -3.50 -1.76
N CYS A 43 -5.45 -3.65 -2.46
CA CYS A 43 -6.35 -4.79 -2.28
C CYS A 43 -5.75 -6.14 -2.70
N ASN A 44 -6.29 -7.22 -2.13
CA ASN A 44 -5.87 -8.60 -2.38
C ASN A 44 -6.08 -9.02 -3.84
N VAL A 45 -5.26 -9.95 -4.32
CA VAL A 45 -5.26 -10.50 -5.69
C VAL A 45 -6.63 -11.00 -6.15
N THR A 46 -7.45 -11.53 -5.24
CA THR A 46 -8.75 -12.15 -5.55
C THR A 46 -9.94 -11.22 -5.49
N ASN A 47 -9.71 -9.97 -5.08
CA ASN A 47 -10.81 -9.03 -5.08
C ASN A 47 -11.19 -8.78 -6.55
N LEU A 48 -12.40 -9.15 -6.97
CA LEU A 48 -12.87 -9.02 -8.37
C LEU A 48 -13.20 -7.57 -8.78
N VAL A 49 -13.08 -6.60 -7.87
CA VAL A 49 -13.40 -5.19 -8.09
C VAL A 49 -12.45 -4.45 -9.08
N PRO A 50 -11.13 -4.75 -9.15
CA PRO A 50 -10.21 -4.23 -10.17
C PRO A 50 -10.53 -4.69 -11.58
N ALA A 51 -11.17 -5.86 -11.76
CA ALA A 51 -11.35 -6.46 -13.09
C ALA A 51 -12.42 -5.76 -13.96
N ALA A 52 -13.25 -4.88 -13.39
CA ALA A 52 -14.31 -4.19 -14.15
C ALA A 52 -14.41 -2.67 -13.93
N THR A 53 -14.02 -2.15 -12.76
CA THR A 53 -14.20 -0.72 -12.41
C THR A 53 -13.06 -0.08 -11.60
N GLY A 54 -12.10 -0.87 -11.11
CA GLY A 54 -11.03 -0.40 -10.23
C GLY A 54 -9.66 -0.31 -10.90
N PHE A 55 -8.66 0.16 -10.16
CA PHE A 55 -7.26 0.10 -10.57
C PHE A 55 -6.67 -1.27 -10.29
N GLU A 56 -5.73 -1.71 -11.12
CA GLU A 56 -4.89 -2.88 -10.84
C GLU A 56 -4.16 -2.74 -9.50
N SER A 57 -4.13 -3.82 -8.70
CA SER A 57 -3.53 -3.81 -7.37
C SER A 57 -2.07 -4.25 -7.38
N ILE A 58 -1.32 -3.76 -6.40
CA ILE A 58 0.09 -4.14 -6.19
C ILE A 58 0.20 -5.63 -5.83
N ASP A 59 -0.76 -6.16 -5.07
CA ASP A 59 -0.77 -7.58 -4.69
C ASP A 59 -0.97 -8.51 -5.89
N ARG A 60 -1.75 -8.06 -6.89
CA ARG A 60 -1.92 -8.76 -8.17
C ARG A 60 -0.67 -8.67 -9.04
N VAL A 61 0.00 -7.51 -9.07
CA VAL A 61 1.30 -7.37 -9.77
C VAL A 61 2.35 -8.29 -9.15
N ALA A 62 2.39 -8.39 -7.82
CA ALA A 62 3.35 -9.22 -7.09
C ALA A 62 2.86 -10.66 -6.85
N SER A 63 1.85 -11.15 -7.58
CA SER A 63 1.37 -12.54 -7.44
C SER A 63 2.22 -13.55 -8.21
N SER A 64 2.02 -14.83 -7.96
CA SER A 64 2.63 -15.93 -8.70
C SER A 64 1.70 -17.13 -8.81
N GLN A 65 2.01 -18.06 -9.71
CA GLN A 65 1.31 -19.34 -9.80
C GLN A 65 1.43 -20.18 -8.52
N SER A 66 2.48 -19.98 -7.71
CA SER A 66 2.65 -20.75 -6.47
C SER A 66 1.56 -20.46 -5.45
N GLU A 67 1.01 -19.24 -5.45
CA GLU A 67 -0.15 -18.91 -4.61
C GLU A 67 -1.40 -19.63 -5.08
N VAL A 68 -1.70 -19.63 -6.38
CA VAL A 68 -2.85 -20.35 -6.94
C VAL A 68 -2.79 -21.85 -6.60
N ALA A 69 -1.58 -22.43 -6.60
CA ALA A 69 -1.39 -23.85 -6.32
C ALA A 69 -1.50 -24.22 -4.83
N ASN A 70 -1.18 -23.29 -3.92
CA ASN A 70 -0.96 -23.63 -2.50
C ASN A 70 -1.77 -22.79 -1.50
N CYS A 71 -2.13 -21.58 -1.87
CA CYS A 71 -2.91 -20.64 -1.08
C CYS A 71 -4.35 -20.71 -1.59
N GLY A 72 -5.20 -21.51 -0.93
CA GLY A 72 -6.60 -21.75 -1.32
C GLY A 72 -7.54 -20.55 -1.25
N ASP A 73 -6.99 -19.33 -1.17
CA ASP A 73 -7.66 -18.04 -1.24
C ASP A 73 -7.37 -17.31 -2.55
N VAL A 74 -6.55 -17.86 -3.46
CA VAL A 74 -6.25 -17.34 -4.82
C VAL A 74 -6.68 -18.36 -5.88
N ASP A 75 -7.59 -17.97 -6.76
CA ASP A 75 -8.10 -18.84 -7.83
C ASP A 75 -7.32 -18.62 -9.16
N ALA A 76 -7.44 -19.61 -10.06
CA ALA A 76 -6.91 -19.48 -11.42
C ALA A 76 -7.60 -18.33 -12.16
N GLY A 77 -6.81 -17.45 -12.76
CA GLY A 77 -7.21 -16.24 -13.48
C GLY A 77 -7.11 -14.98 -12.64
N ASP A 78 -6.98 -15.09 -11.31
CA ASP A 78 -6.91 -13.92 -10.43
C ASP A 78 -5.60 -13.16 -10.64
N GLY A 79 -4.49 -13.86 -10.93
CA GLY A 79 -3.18 -13.24 -11.18
C GLY A 79 -2.98 -12.64 -12.57
N ASP A 80 -3.90 -12.88 -13.51
CA ASP A 80 -3.73 -12.56 -14.93
C ASP A 80 -3.86 -11.06 -15.23
N ILE A 81 -2.74 -10.42 -15.57
CA ILE A 81 -2.69 -8.98 -15.89
C ILE A 81 -2.41 -8.81 -17.38
N CYS A 82 -3.04 -7.81 -18.02
CA CYS A 82 -2.79 -7.45 -19.42
C CYS A 82 -3.01 -8.61 -20.42
N ASN A 83 -3.97 -9.51 -20.16
CA ASN A 83 -4.26 -10.68 -20.98
C ASN A 83 -3.05 -11.65 -21.14
N ILE A 84 -2.18 -11.68 -20.12
CA ILE A 84 -1.10 -12.65 -19.96
C ILE A 84 -1.58 -13.70 -18.96
N ASP A 85 -1.59 -14.97 -19.38
CA ASP A 85 -1.86 -16.13 -18.52
C ASP A 85 -0.63 -16.41 -17.65
N ARG A 86 -0.77 -16.16 -16.34
CA ARG A 86 0.28 -16.38 -15.34
C ARG A 86 0.05 -17.67 -14.54
N ASP A 87 -1.02 -18.40 -14.84
CA ASP A 87 -1.35 -19.69 -14.24
C ASP A 87 -0.75 -20.88 -14.98
N THR A 88 -0.31 -20.71 -16.24
CA THR A 88 0.26 -21.83 -17.02
C THR A 88 1.59 -21.50 -17.71
N ALA A 89 1.93 -20.21 -17.89
CA ALA A 89 3.18 -19.74 -18.52
C ALA A 89 4.19 -19.09 -17.53
N SER A 90 4.10 -19.47 -16.25
CA SER A 90 4.60 -18.79 -15.04
C SER A 90 6.07 -18.33 -15.01
N ALA A 91 7.04 -19.07 -15.54
CA ALA A 91 8.44 -18.89 -15.10
C ALA A 91 9.08 -17.52 -15.40
N CYS A 92 8.62 -16.79 -16.42
CA CYS A 92 9.16 -15.46 -16.76
C CYS A 92 8.25 -14.28 -16.37
N PHE A 93 7.02 -14.56 -15.94
CA PHE A 93 6.02 -13.54 -15.58
C PHE A 93 5.58 -13.63 -14.12
N ASP A 94 6.11 -14.57 -13.34
CA ASP A 94 5.82 -14.69 -11.91
C ASP A 94 6.75 -13.82 -11.07
N ALA A 95 6.14 -13.10 -10.13
CA ALA A 95 6.87 -12.45 -9.05
C ALA A 95 7.35 -13.49 -8.02
N TYR A 96 8.32 -13.13 -7.20
CA TYR A 96 8.72 -13.99 -6.09
C TYR A 96 7.73 -13.84 -4.93
N VAL A 97 7.02 -14.92 -4.59
CA VAL A 97 6.10 -14.94 -3.45
C VAL A 97 6.62 -15.89 -2.38
N ASP A 98 6.90 -15.36 -1.20
CA ASP A 98 7.14 -16.17 -0.02
C ASP A 98 5.83 -16.32 0.77
N HIS A 99 5.29 -17.54 0.79
CA HIS A 99 4.06 -17.90 1.49
C HIS A 99 4.26 -19.22 2.25
N ASN A 100 3.38 -19.49 3.21
CA ASN A 100 3.37 -20.73 3.98
C ASN A 100 2.02 -21.48 3.84
N SER A 101 1.41 -21.35 2.66
CA SER A 101 0.17 -22.06 2.29
C SER A 101 -0.99 -21.73 3.23
N ASN A 102 -1.18 -20.43 3.53
CA ASN A 102 -2.22 -19.90 4.42
C ASN A 102 -2.06 -20.31 5.89
N VAL A 103 -0.83 -20.59 6.32
CA VAL A 103 -0.50 -20.83 7.73
C VAL A 103 0.48 -19.76 8.21
N ASP A 104 0.01 -18.87 9.07
CA ASP A 104 0.83 -17.75 9.51
C ASP A 104 2.09 -18.18 10.29
N ARG A 105 3.23 -17.58 9.94
CA ARG A 105 4.54 -17.81 10.55
C ARG A 105 5.15 -16.52 11.08
N ASP A 106 6.02 -16.65 12.06
CA ASP A 106 6.69 -15.50 12.66
C ASP A 106 7.60 -14.80 11.63
N LEU A 107 7.53 -13.48 11.57
CA LEU A 107 8.44 -12.69 10.74
C LEU A 107 9.89 -12.89 11.20
N THR A 108 10.78 -13.21 10.26
CA THR A 108 12.22 -13.32 10.52
C THR A 108 13.01 -12.54 9.47
N LEU A 109 14.20 -12.05 9.85
CA LEU A 109 15.08 -11.34 8.92
C LEU A 109 15.50 -12.21 7.73
N ALA A 110 15.62 -13.53 7.93
CA ALA A 110 15.97 -14.47 6.86
C ALA A 110 14.92 -14.52 5.74
N ILE A 111 13.63 -14.39 6.06
CA ILE A 111 12.55 -14.36 5.05
C ILE A 111 12.66 -13.08 4.20
N ILE A 112 12.94 -11.95 4.84
CA ILE A 112 13.16 -10.66 4.17
C ILE A 112 14.40 -10.69 3.27
N ASP A 113 15.51 -11.20 3.80
CA ASP A 113 16.78 -11.34 3.05
C ASP A 113 16.61 -12.26 1.83
N THR A 114 15.88 -13.37 1.99
CA THR A 114 15.62 -14.32 0.92
C THR A 114 14.76 -13.68 -0.18
N ALA A 115 13.74 -12.90 0.18
CA ALA A 115 12.92 -12.19 -0.81
C ALA A 115 13.74 -11.21 -1.65
N LEU A 116 14.57 -10.37 -1.01
CA LEU A 116 15.46 -9.44 -1.71
C LEU A 116 16.49 -10.17 -2.57
N GLN A 117 17.06 -11.27 -2.08
CA GLN A 117 18.05 -12.02 -2.84
C GLN A 117 17.45 -12.65 -4.11
N ASN A 118 16.20 -13.11 -4.08
CA ASN A 118 15.51 -13.61 -5.27
C ASN A 118 15.24 -12.49 -6.28
N VAL A 119 14.84 -11.29 -5.82
CA VAL A 119 14.69 -10.12 -6.70
C VAL A 119 16.00 -9.75 -7.38
N TRP A 120 17.12 -9.76 -6.64
CA TRP A 120 18.44 -9.50 -7.20
C TRP A 120 18.89 -10.55 -8.20
N GLN A 121 18.58 -11.84 -7.96
CA GLN A 121 18.87 -12.92 -8.91
C GLN A 121 18.07 -12.79 -10.21
N ALA A 122 16.84 -12.25 -10.15
CA ALA A 122 16.04 -11.89 -11.32
C ALA A 122 16.54 -10.60 -12.04
N GLY A 123 17.60 -9.96 -11.52
CA GLY A 123 18.19 -8.74 -12.07
C GLY A 123 17.37 -7.48 -11.81
N GLY A 124 16.50 -7.49 -10.79
CA GLY A 124 15.82 -6.30 -10.31
C GLY A 124 16.57 -5.65 -9.16
N ASP A 125 16.30 -4.37 -8.91
CA ASP A 125 16.74 -3.67 -7.70
C ASP A 125 15.54 -3.04 -7.02
N THR A 126 15.20 -3.53 -5.83
CA THR A 126 14.05 -3.01 -5.09
C THR A 126 14.29 -1.54 -4.74
N ASN A 127 13.44 -0.65 -5.22
CA ASN A 127 13.56 0.79 -4.98
C ASN A 127 12.71 1.24 -3.79
N VAL A 128 11.61 0.54 -3.52
CA VAL A 128 10.70 0.86 -2.42
C VAL A 128 10.13 -0.42 -1.82
N ILE A 129 10.05 -0.43 -0.49
CA ILE A 129 9.36 -1.48 0.26
C ILE A 129 8.08 -0.88 0.80
N VAL A 130 6.94 -1.54 0.58
CA VAL A 130 5.63 -1.09 1.07
C VAL A 130 5.09 -2.13 2.04
N THR A 131 4.64 -1.71 3.21
CA THR A 131 4.11 -2.62 4.23
C THR A 131 3.14 -1.91 5.18
N GLY A 132 2.56 -2.63 6.14
CA GLY A 132 1.70 -2.07 7.18
C GLY A 132 2.47 -1.42 8.33
N TYR A 133 1.73 -0.72 9.19
CA TYR A 133 2.33 -0.17 10.42
C TYR A 133 2.66 -1.26 11.45
N ASP A 134 1.84 -2.30 11.53
CA ASP A 134 2.01 -3.47 12.39
C ASP A 134 3.30 -4.24 12.09
N THR A 135 3.51 -4.65 10.84
CA THR A 135 4.74 -5.29 10.39
C THR A 135 5.97 -4.44 10.63
N LEU A 136 5.87 -3.13 10.41
CA LEU A 136 6.98 -2.20 10.64
C LEU A 136 7.41 -2.22 12.11
N PHE A 137 6.48 -2.30 13.06
CA PHE A 137 6.81 -2.43 14.48
C PHE A 137 7.46 -3.78 14.82
N HIS A 138 6.95 -4.89 14.27
CA HIS A 138 7.57 -6.21 14.45
C HIS A 138 8.99 -6.24 13.88
N TRP A 139 9.20 -5.65 12.71
CA TRP A 139 10.52 -5.54 12.09
C TRP A 139 11.47 -4.67 12.92
N ALA A 140 10.99 -3.55 13.47
CA ALA A 140 11.79 -2.73 14.38
C ALA A 140 12.26 -3.50 15.61
N GLN A 141 11.39 -4.32 16.21
CA GLN A 141 11.74 -5.16 17.35
C GLN A 141 12.79 -6.23 16.99
N LEU A 142 12.69 -6.84 15.80
CA LEU A 142 13.68 -7.80 15.31
C LEU A 142 15.07 -7.16 15.15
N LEU A 143 15.14 -5.97 14.57
CA LEU A 143 16.39 -5.25 14.38
C LEU A 143 16.97 -4.70 15.68
N GLU A 144 16.14 -4.33 16.65
CA GLU A 144 16.59 -3.95 17.99
C GLU A 144 17.23 -5.14 18.73
N ALA A 145 16.66 -6.33 18.61
CA ALA A 145 17.21 -7.54 19.23
C ALA A 145 18.62 -7.89 18.74
N GLU A 146 18.95 -7.57 17.48
CA GLU A 146 20.30 -7.80 16.93
C GLU A 146 21.31 -6.70 17.32
N ARG A 147 20.84 -5.52 17.71
CA ARG A 147 21.72 -4.44 18.18
C ARG A 147 22.25 -4.78 19.56
N ARG A 148 23.46 -5.35 19.59
CA ARG A 148 24.27 -5.34 20.82
C ARG A 148 24.72 -3.90 21.06
N PHE A 149 24.12 -3.24 22.05
CA PHE A 149 24.69 -2.03 22.65
C PHE A 149 26.07 -2.41 23.21
N MET A 150 27.12 -2.17 22.43
CA MET A 150 28.48 -2.12 22.96
C MET A 150 28.57 -0.86 23.80
N GLU A 151 28.12 -0.96 25.05
CA GLU A 151 28.31 0.08 26.04
C GLU A 151 29.82 0.21 26.31
N VAL A 152 30.50 1.05 25.53
CA VAL A 152 31.78 1.59 25.97
C VAL A 152 31.42 2.59 27.07
N ALA A 153 31.29 2.09 28.29
CA ALA A 153 31.17 2.91 29.48
C ALA A 153 32.43 3.78 29.61
N ARG A 154 32.44 4.93 28.93
CA ARG A 154 33.50 5.93 29.07
C ARG A 154 33.23 6.65 30.38
N VAL A 155 33.73 6.08 31.47
CA VAL A 155 33.82 6.75 32.76
C VAL A 155 34.73 7.97 32.56
N ILE A 156 34.17 9.17 32.71
CA ILE A 156 34.95 10.41 32.72
C ILE A 156 35.27 10.70 34.20
N PRO A 157 36.50 10.44 34.68
CA PRO A 157 36.85 10.78 36.05
C PRO A 157 36.92 12.31 36.19
N THR A 158 36.01 12.88 36.97
CA THR A 158 36.07 14.27 37.43
C THR A 158 36.54 14.32 38.89
N PHE A 159 37.24 15.39 39.26
CA PHE A 159 37.83 15.55 40.60
C PHE A 159 36.72 15.89 41.61
N GLY A 160 36.10 14.86 42.21
CA GLY A 160 35.05 15.01 43.22
C GLY A 160 34.10 13.83 43.43
N GLY A 161 34.15 12.80 42.58
CA GLY A 161 33.31 11.60 42.69
C GLY A 161 32.96 11.03 41.32
N VAL A 162 32.66 9.72 41.27
CA VAL A 162 32.18 9.06 40.05
C VAL A 162 30.69 9.40 39.89
N SER A 163 30.39 10.32 38.99
CA SER A 163 29.05 10.40 38.42
C SER A 163 28.88 9.19 37.50
N GLY A 164 27.91 8.31 37.80
CA GLY A 164 27.50 7.26 36.87
C GLY A 164 27.07 7.85 35.52
N PRO A 165 27.01 7.03 34.45
CA PRO A 165 26.57 7.50 33.15
C PRO A 165 25.17 8.12 33.29
N THR A 166 25.08 9.42 33.03
CA THR A 166 23.82 10.15 32.99
C THR A 166 22.93 9.52 31.93
N GLY A 167 21.75 9.07 32.37
CA GLY A 167 20.77 8.37 31.56
C GLY A 167 20.11 9.24 30.50
N GLY A 168 19.54 8.53 29.52
CA GLY A 168 18.73 9.07 28.43
C GLY A 168 19.31 8.77 27.05
N VAL A 169 19.63 7.50 26.75
CA VAL A 169 19.71 7.06 25.36
C VAL A 169 18.31 7.22 24.79
N GLU A 170 18.14 8.07 23.79
CA GLU A 170 16.86 8.36 23.13
C GLU A 170 16.19 7.04 22.73
N GLY A 171 15.18 6.65 23.52
CA GLY A 171 14.45 5.39 23.41
C GLY A 171 13.39 5.49 22.32
N GLY A 172 13.80 5.27 21.08
CA GLY A 172 12.89 5.17 19.94
C GLY A 172 13.64 4.75 18.69
N PHE A 173 13.64 3.44 18.40
CA PHE A 173 14.21 2.92 17.16
C PHE A 173 13.10 2.75 16.13
N PHE A 174 13.08 3.62 15.12
CA PHE A 174 12.20 3.50 13.96
C PHE A 174 13.00 3.05 12.75
N VAL A 175 12.51 2.00 12.08
CA VAL A 175 13.10 1.48 10.85
C VAL A 175 12.48 2.24 9.68
N ALA A 176 13.21 3.22 9.15
CA ALA A 176 12.80 3.94 7.94
C ALA A 176 13.39 3.31 6.66
N THR A 177 14.48 2.56 6.81
CA THR A 177 15.18 1.94 5.69
C THR A 177 15.70 0.56 6.06
N TYR A 178 15.79 -0.31 5.06
CA TYR A 178 16.45 -1.61 5.15
C TYR A 178 17.38 -1.80 3.97
N MET A 179 18.65 -2.11 4.22
CA MET A 179 19.71 -2.20 3.19
C MET A 179 19.79 -0.97 2.27
N GLY A 180 19.49 0.22 2.80
CA GLY A 180 19.47 1.48 2.02
C GLY A 180 18.19 1.69 1.20
N LYS A 181 17.23 0.76 1.23
CA LYS A 181 15.93 0.89 0.57
C LYS A 181 14.89 1.49 1.53
N PRO A 182 14.09 2.48 1.11
CA PRO A 182 13.06 3.08 1.95
C PRO A 182 11.89 2.13 2.20
N ILE A 183 11.38 2.11 3.43
CA ILE A 183 10.15 1.42 3.82
C ILE A 183 9.04 2.46 3.98
N LEU A 184 7.93 2.25 3.26
CA LEU A 184 6.74 3.08 3.29
C LEU A 184 5.60 2.32 3.98
N PRO A 185 5.22 2.72 5.20
CA PRO A 185 4.05 2.14 5.85
C PRO A 185 2.76 2.72 5.25
N SER A 186 1.75 1.87 5.06
CA SER A 186 0.40 2.23 4.64
C SER A 186 -0.62 1.50 5.51
N GLN A 187 -1.76 2.12 5.77
CA GLN A 187 -2.81 1.53 6.62
C GLN A 187 -3.70 0.52 5.87
N ASP A 188 -3.73 0.59 4.54
CA ASP A 188 -4.68 -0.16 3.69
C ASP A 188 -4.07 -1.44 3.12
N ILE A 189 -2.89 -1.85 3.59
CA ILE A 189 -2.22 -3.07 3.14
C ILE A 189 -3.02 -4.29 3.60
N VAL A 190 -3.14 -5.29 2.74
CA VAL A 190 -3.79 -6.57 3.08
C VAL A 190 -3.11 -7.17 4.30
N VAL A 191 -3.94 -7.54 5.26
CA VAL A 191 -3.53 -8.13 6.54
C VAL A 191 -3.88 -9.61 6.52
N ASP A 192 -2.89 -10.46 6.79
CA ASP A 192 -3.11 -11.86 7.15
C ASP A 192 -3.35 -11.91 8.67
N THR A 193 -2.36 -12.30 9.50
CA THR A 193 -2.36 -11.92 10.93
C THR A 193 -1.67 -10.57 11.16
N ILE A 194 -0.56 -10.32 10.44
CA ILE A 194 0.01 -8.98 10.24
C ILE A 194 0.03 -8.64 8.76
N SER A 195 0.24 -7.37 8.43
CA SER A 195 0.27 -6.87 7.05
C SER A 195 1.27 -7.61 6.15
N ARG A 196 1.01 -7.62 4.85
CA ARG A 196 1.97 -8.14 3.86
C ARG A 196 3.14 -7.18 3.64
N ILE A 197 4.23 -7.69 3.08
CA ILE A 197 5.41 -6.90 2.71
C ILE A 197 5.59 -7.00 1.19
N TYR A 198 5.64 -5.86 0.51
CA TYR A 198 5.88 -5.77 -0.93
C TYR A 198 7.25 -5.16 -1.22
N PHE A 199 8.05 -5.81 -2.04
CA PHE A 199 9.31 -5.31 -2.56
C PHE A 199 9.11 -4.91 -4.01
N LEU A 200 9.15 -3.60 -4.26
CA LEU A 200 8.81 -3.05 -5.55
C LEU A 200 10.04 -2.47 -6.26
N ASP A 201 10.28 -2.97 -7.47
CA ASP A 201 11.17 -2.35 -8.44
C ASP A 201 10.36 -1.41 -9.34
N THR A 202 10.55 -0.11 -9.14
CA THR A 202 9.83 0.95 -9.85
C THR A 202 10.62 1.50 -11.04
N ALA A 203 11.93 1.32 -11.08
CA ALA A 203 12.78 1.96 -12.07
C ALA A 203 13.98 1.08 -12.37
N ASP A 204 14.15 0.78 -13.67
CA ASP A 204 15.31 0.05 -14.17
C ASP A 204 16.49 1.01 -14.32
N SER A 205 17.67 0.65 -13.82
CA SER A 205 18.90 1.40 -14.08
C SER A 205 19.36 1.28 -15.52
N ASP A 206 18.98 0.19 -16.20
CA ASP A 206 19.52 -0.21 -17.50
C ASP A 206 18.58 0.16 -18.66
N GLN A 207 17.31 0.47 -18.40
CA GLN A 207 16.33 0.83 -19.42
C GLN A 207 15.66 2.19 -19.16
N PRO A 208 15.45 3.02 -20.20
CA PRO A 208 14.72 4.27 -20.05
C PRO A 208 13.22 3.99 -19.87
N GLY A 209 12.75 4.00 -18.62
CA GLY A 209 11.33 3.93 -18.28
C GLY A 209 11.07 3.35 -16.89
N PRO A 210 9.89 3.64 -16.29
CA PRO A 210 9.50 2.99 -15.04
C PRO A 210 9.13 1.52 -15.30
N VAL A 211 9.64 0.60 -14.48
CA VAL A 211 9.26 -0.83 -14.50
C VAL A 211 7.86 -1.01 -13.95
N LEU A 212 7.55 -0.28 -12.88
CA LEU A 212 6.25 -0.20 -12.25
C LEU A 212 5.87 1.28 -12.15
N GLY A 213 4.70 1.64 -12.66
CA GLY A 213 4.22 3.02 -12.65
C GLY A 213 2.71 3.13 -12.72
N PHE A 214 2.19 4.26 -12.24
CA PHE A 214 0.78 4.57 -12.32
C PHE A 214 0.52 5.50 -13.51
N ALA A 215 -0.21 5.02 -14.50
CA ALA A 215 -0.54 5.77 -15.71
C ALA A 215 -1.92 6.40 -15.58
N VAL A 216 -2.00 7.73 -15.53
CA VAL A 216 -3.25 8.47 -15.40
C VAL A 216 -3.71 8.98 -16.77
N VAL A 217 -4.90 8.56 -17.20
CA VAL A 217 -5.54 9.02 -18.44
C VAL A 217 -6.41 10.24 -18.19
N LYS A 218 -7.26 10.18 -17.15
CA LYS A 218 -8.05 11.32 -16.68
C LYS A 218 -7.64 11.62 -15.24
N PRO A 219 -7.06 12.81 -14.97
CA PRO A 219 -6.79 13.23 -13.60
C PRO A 219 -8.11 13.37 -12.84
N THR A 220 -8.04 13.34 -11.51
CA THR A 220 -9.19 13.49 -10.63
C THR A 220 -9.94 14.78 -10.94
N ARG A 221 -11.20 14.66 -11.36
CA ARG A 221 -12.10 15.80 -11.61
C ARG A 221 -13.30 15.72 -10.71
N TYR A 222 -13.77 16.89 -10.29
CA TYR A 222 -15.03 17.05 -9.58
C TYR A 222 -16.11 17.50 -10.56
N MET A 223 -17.23 16.81 -10.58
CA MET A 223 -18.42 17.16 -11.32
C MET A 223 -19.57 17.34 -10.34
N GLU A 224 -20.44 18.32 -10.58
CA GLU A 224 -21.59 18.60 -9.74
C GLU A 224 -22.73 19.10 -10.60
N THR A 225 -23.95 18.72 -10.25
CA THR A 225 -25.15 19.27 -10.87
C THR A 225 -25.57 20.57 -10.22
N GLY A 226 -25.93 21.55 -11.05
CA GLY A 226 -26.42 22.84 -10.57
C GLY A 226 -27.88 22.83 -10.15
N PHE A 227 -28.28 23.89 -9.44
CA PHE A 227 -29.66 24.27 -9.15
C PHE A 227 -30.37 24.82 -10.39
N ASP A 228 -30.52 23.99 -11.42
CA ASP A 228 -31.17 24.35 -12.68
C ASP A 228 -31.87 23.12 -13.29
N GLU A 229 -32.20 23.11 -14.58
CA GLU A 229 -32.86 21.99 -15.29
C GLU A 229 -32.27 20.58 -15.01
N SER A 230 -31.03 20.48 -14.51
CA SER A 230 -30.39 19.26 -13.99
C SER A 230 -31.22 18.47 -12.95
N MET A 231 -31.99 19.13 -12.08
CA MET A 231 -32.84 18.43 -11.08
C MET A 231 -33.99 17.63 -11.73
N ILE A 232 -34.43 18.02 -12.93
CA ILE A 232 -35.44 17.29 -13.70
C ILE A 232 -34.84 15.98 -14.25
N TYR A 233 -33.58 16.02 -14.68
CA TYR A 233 -32.87 14.84 -15.19
C TYR A 233 -32.52 13.83 -14.08
N MET A 234 -32.31 14.30 -12.86
CA MET A 234 -32.06 13.46 -11.68
C MET A 234 -33.33 12.93 -11.00
N ASN A 235 -34.50 13.49 -11.36
CA ASN A 235 -35.79 13.16 -10.74
C ASN A 235 -35.74 13.25 -9.19
N LEU A 236 -34.92 14.17 -8.67
CA LEU A 236 -34.74 14.44 -7.24
C LEU A 236 -34.53 15.95 -7.06
N LEU A 237 -35.18 16.53 -6.06
CA LEU A 237 -34.93 17.90 -5.61
C LEU A 237 -33.68 17.92 -4.72
N GLY A 238 -32.53 17.81 -5.37
CA GLY A 238 -31.22 17.73 -4.72
C GLY A 238 -30.07 17.93 -5.69
N MET A 239 -28.86 17.99 -5.15
CA MET A 239 -27.62 18.05 -5.91
C MET A 239 -26.82 16.76 -5.71
N GLU A 240 -26.25 16.27 -6.82
CA GLU A 240 -25.27 15.20 -6.79
C GLU A 240 -23.90 15.71 -7.25
N GLY A 241 -22.87 15.37 -6.49
CA GLY A 241 -21.47 15.65 -6.82
C GLY A 241 -20.65 14.38 -6.86
N TRP A 242 -19.73 14.25 -7.82
CA TRP A 242 -19.00 13.01 -8.10
C TRP A 242 -17.55 13.28 -8.50
N TYR A 243 -16.67 12.40 -8.02
CA TYR A 243 -15.25 12.37 -8.36
C TYR A 243 -14.95 11.22 -9.31
N GLU A 244 -14.31 11.53 -10.44
CA GLU A 244 -13.84 10.58 -11.45
C GLU A 244 -12.33 10.66 -11.60
N THR A 245 -11.65 9.51 -11.59
CA THR A 245 -10.24 9.36 -11.97
C THR A 245 -10.14 8.14 -12.87
N ILE A 246 -9.42 8.26 -14.00
CA ILE A 246 -9.13 7.12 -14.88
C ILE A 246 -7.63 6.98 -15.00
N GLY A 247 -7.15 5.77 -14.78
CA GLY A 247 -5.75 5.39 -14.80
C GLY A 247 -5.60 3.90 -14.55
N GLU A 248 -4.37 3.43 -14.48
CA GLU A 248 -4.05 2.03 -14.32
C GLU A 248 -2.64 1.88 -13.75
N LEU A 249 -2.44 0.94 -12.83
CA LEU A 249 -1.11 0.52 -12.40
C LEU A 249 -0.54 -0.41 -13.48
N ARG A 250 0.63 -0.07 -14.01
CA ARG A 250 1.29 -0.83 -15.07
C ARG A 250 2.61 -1.38 -14.59
N CYS A 251 2.82 -2.67 -14.82
CA CYS A 251 4.08 -3.36 -14.61
C CYS A 251 4.56 -3.97 -15.92
N HIS A 252 5.83 -3.74 -16.26
CA HIS A 252 6.45 -4.32 -17.45
C HIS A 252 7.22 -5.61 -17.16
N VAL A 253 7.71 -5.78 -15.92
CA VAL A 253 8.59 -6.87 -15.52
C VAL A 253 8.18 -7.36 -14.13
N PHE A 254 7.38 -8.43 -14.10
CA PHE A 254 6.78 -8.98 -12.88
C PHE A 254 7.76 -9.77 -12.02
N ASN A 255 8.73 -10.45 -12.62
CA ASN A 255 9.71 -11.29 -11.94
C ASN A 255 10.72 -10.53 -11.06
N ARG A 256 10.76 -9.20 -11.17
CA ARG A 256 11.56 -8.31 -10.33
C ARG A 256 10.80 -7.78 -9.11
N GLN A 257 9.54 -8.16 -8.97
CA GLN A 257 8.72 -7.83 -7.81
C GLN A 257 8.73 -9.00 -6.85
N ALA A 258 8.55 -8.72 -5.56
CA ALA A 258 8.35 -9.76 -4.57
C ALA A 258 7.31 -9.39 -3.52
N LYS A 259 6.68 -10.40 -2.93
CA LYS A 259 5.84 -10.22 -1.75
C LYS A 259 6.04 -11.33 -0.73
N ILE A 260 5.79 -10.98 0.53
CA ILE A 260 5.77 -11.90 1.65
C ILE A 260 4.37 -11.85 2.26
N ARG A 261 3.80 -13.03 2.46
CA ARG A 261 2.49 -13.25 3.08
C ARG A 261 2.54 -14.37 4.13
N ASP A 262 1.40 -14.58 4.78
CA ASP A 262 1.17 -15.55 5.84
C ASP A 262 2.06 -15.25 7.05
N LEU A 263 1.96 -14.03 7.59
CA LEU A 263 2.82 -13.52 8.67
C LEU A 263 2.04 -13.31 9.96
N ARG A 264 2.73 -13.51 11.10
CA ARG A 264 2.26 -13.15 12.46
C ARG A 264 3.39 -12.55 13.31
#